data_AF-A0A7E4V1G8-F1
#
_entry.id   AF-A0A7E4V1G8-F1
#
_cell.length_a   1.000
_cell.length_b   1.000
_cell.length_c   1.000
_cell.angle_alpha   90.00
_cell.angle_beta   90.00
_cell.angle_gamma   90.00
#
_symmetry.space_group_name_H-M   'P 1'
#
loop_
_entity.id
_entity.type
_entity.pdbx_description
1 polymer ?
#
loop_
_entity_poly.entity_id
_entity_poly.type
_entity_poly.pdbx_seq_one_letter_code
_entity_poly.pdbx_strand_id
1 'polypeptide(L)'
;MFVLFIMLSLRKTDVTHESIVAVAQKEADSALSSFYNESTLLCFSSSDTNVEHLAIMFTVIVGSLGLLLILMTSAFVFSVKRLKAIRVSKLSRSLYISAIVQTLMLITNMFLPMTIFGFVYSLKVENSADFASFLPFFSSFHGIVDTLSMLYFVVPYRKYCLSLFCRKKAKVASLNQNS
;
A
#
# COMPACT_ATOMS: atom_id res chain seq x y z
N MET A 1 -7.05 3.32 5.62
CA MET A 1 -8.04 3.53 6.71
C MET A 1 -7.43 3.33 8.11
N PHE A 2 -6.52 2.36 8.28
CA PHE A 2 -5.82 2.06 9.55
C PHE A 2 -5.02 3.25 10.13
N VAL A 3 -4.25 3.95 9.29
CA VAL A 3 -3.44 5.13 9.71
C VAL A 3 -4.29 6.29 10.21
N LEU A 4 -5.47 6.51 9.62
CA LEU A 4 -6.39 7.58 10.05
C LEU A 4 -7.06 7.24 11.40
N PHE A 5 -7.30 5.95 11.66
CA PHE A 5 -7.81 5.45 12.93
C PHE A 5 -6.75 5.59 14.04
N ILE A 6 -5.48 5.29 13.77
CA ILE A 6 -4.36 5.52 14.71
C ILE A 6 -4.22 7.02 15.01
N MET A 7 -4.21 7.87 13.99
CA MET A 7 -4.08 9.32 14.16
C MET A 7 -5.26 9.97 14.92
N LEU A 8 -6.48 9.44 14.77
CA LEU A 8 -7.65 9.91 15.50
C LEU A 8 -7.71 9.37 16.93
N SER A 9 -7.23 8.14 17.16
CA SER A 9 -7.12 7.53 18.50
C SER A 9 -6.04 8.22 19.34
N LEU A 10 -4.90 8.60 18.75
CA LEU A 10 -3.82 9.32 19.43
C LEU A 10 -4.19 10.76 19.86
N ARG A 11 -5.26 11.33 19.30
CA ARG A 11 -5.67 12.72 19.59
C ARG A 11 -6.53 12.85 20.84
N LYS A 12 -7.08 11.75 21.38
CA LYS A 12 -8.08 11.77 22.45
C LYS A 12 -7.55 11.43 23.84
N THR A 13 -6.32 10.95 23.93
CA THR A 13 -5.71 10.52 25.19
C THR A 13 -4.59 11.49 25.55
N ASP A 14 -4.54 11.95 26.81
CA ASP A 14 -3.37 12.60 27.40
C ASP A 14 -2.26 11.55 27.53
N VAL A 15 -1.65 11.20 26.39
CA VAL A 15 -0.60 10.20 26.31
C VAL A 15 0.72 10.90 26.61
N THR A 16 1.35 10.55 27.73
CA THR A 16 2.70 11.03 28.06
C THR A 16 3.69 10.51 27.02
N HIS A 17 4.68 11.34 26.67
CA HIS A 17 5.68 11.03 25.64
C HIS A 17 6.36 9.66 25.86
N GLU A 18 6.60 9.26 27.12
CA GLU A 18 7.17 7.95 27.46
C GLU A 18 6.29 6.77 27.03
N SER A 19 4.97 6.87 27.21
CA SER A 19 4.06 5.79 26.82
C SER A 19 3.94 5.65 25.30
N ILE A 20 4.11 6.74 24.53
CA ILE A 20 4.19 6.68 23.06
C ILE A 20 5.46 5.95 22.63
N VAL A 21 6.61 6.28 23.22
CA VAL A 21 7.90 5.67 22.87
C VAL A 21 7.90 4.18 23.22
N ALA A 22 7.39 3.79 24.39
CA ALA A 22 7.32 2.39 24.79
C ALA A 22 6.44 1.53 23.87
N VAL A 23 5.30 2.07 23.42
CA VAL A 23 4.41 1.37 22.48
C VAL A 23 5.04 1.28 21.09
N ALA A 24 5.67 2.36 20.61
CA ALA A 24 6.34 2.36 19.31
C ALA A 24 7.51 1.36 19.26
N GLN A 25 8.30 1.27 20.33
CA GLN A 25 9.40 0.31 20.43
C GLN A 25 8.88 -1.13 20.41
N LYS A 26 7.82 -1.41 21.18
CA LYS A 26 7.20 -2.74 21.26
C LYS A 26 6.62 -3.19 19.92
N GLU A 27 5.97 -2.29 19.18
CA GLU A 27 5.47 -2.61 17.84
C GLU A 27 6.62 -2.80 16.85
N ALA A 28 7.69 -2.00 16.92
CA ALA A 28 8.86 -2.17 16.07
C ALA A 28 9.53 -3.54 16.30
N ASP A 29 9.73 -3.95 17.54
CA ASP A 29 10.35 -5.24 17.88
C ASP A 29 9.46 -6.43 17.46
N SER A 30 8.14 -6.30 17.66
CA SER A 30 7.18 -7.32 17.21
C SER A 30 7.17 -7.45 15.69
N ALA A 31 7.16 -6.33 14.95
CA ALA A 31 7.21 -6.32 13.49
C ALA A 31 8.52 -6.92 12.98
N LEU A 32 9.65 -6.59 13.64
CA LEU A 32 10.96 -7.14 13.31
C LEU A 32 11.00 -8.66 13.51
N SER A 33 10.51 -9.17 14.63
CA SER A 33 10.47 -10.63 14.90
C SER A 33 9.58 -11.39 13.92
N SER A 34 8.45 -10.80 13.51
CA SER A 34 7.55 -11.37 12.51
C SER A 34 8.25 -11.44 11.14
N PHE A 35 8.97 -10.39 10.78
CA PHE A 35 9.69 -10.30 9.52
C PHE A 35 10.85 -11.31 9.43
N TYR A 36 11.61 -11.49 10.51
CA TYR A 36 12.66 -12.50 10.58
C TYR A 36 12.10 -13.92 10.48
N ASN A 37 11.00 -14.23 11.19
CA ASN A 37 10.40 -15.56 11.15
C ASN A 37 9.81 -15.90 9.77
N GLU A 38 9.18 -14.95 9.08
CA GLU A 38 8.66 -15.17 7.72
C GLU A 38 9.77 -15.32 6.68
N SER A 39 10.83 -14.51 6.79
CA SER A 39 12.01 -14.62 5.90
C SER A 39 12.72 -15.96 6.06
N THR A 40 12.73 -16.52 7.28
CA THR A 40 13.31 -17.84 7.58
C THR A 40 12.44 -18.98 7.00
N LEU A 41 11.13 -18.79 6.93
CA LEU A 41 10.19 -19.78 6.39
C LEU A 41 10.33 -19.96 4.87
N LEU A 42 10.75 -18.89 4.16
CA LEU A 42 11.11 -18.95 2.74
C LEU A 42 12.44 -19.69 2.48
N CYS A 43 13.35 -19.71 3.45
CA CYS A 43 14.63 -20.43 3.33
C CYS A 43 14.55 -21.92 3.70
N PHE A 44 13.52 -22.38 4.41
CA PHE A 44 13.46 -23.76 4.94
C PHE A 44 13.06 -24.85 3.93
N SER A 45 12.83 -24.50 2.65
CA SER A 45 12.37 -25.46 1.64
C SER A 45 13.50 -26.01 0.76
N SER A 46 14.65 -26.34 1.36
CA SER A 46 15.80 -26.95 0.68
C SER A 46 15.71 -28.50 0.70
N SER A 47 14.69 -29.04 0.04
CA SER A 47 14.65 -30.45 -0.38
C SER A 47 14.27 -30.47 -1.86
N ASP A 48 14.93 -31.28 -2.69
CA ASP A 48 14.81 -31.20 -4.16
C ASP A 48 13.38 -31.39 -4.69
N THR A 49 12.48 -32.02 -3.92
CA THR A 49 11.05 -32.12 -4.22
C THR A 49 10.28 -30.81 -4.09
N ASN A 50 10.84 -29.80 -3.41
CA ASN A 50 10.14 -28.58 -3.08
C ASN A 50 10.17 -27.53 -4.19
N VAL A 51 11.11 -27.64 -5.12
CA VAL A 51 11.24 -26.66 -6.23
C VAL A 51 10.05 -26.77 -7.19
N GLU A 52 9.61 -27.99 -7.47
CA GLU A 52 8.42 -28.23 -8.31
C GLU A 52 7.14 -27.76 -7.62
N HIS A 53 6.99 -28.04 -6.32
CA HIS A 53 5.85 -27.56 -5.54
C HIS A 53 5.82 -26.03 -5.43
N LEU A 54 6.97 -25.39 -5.24
CA LEU A 54 7.07 -23.93 -5.20
C LEU A 54 6.73 -23.33 -6.56
N ALA A 55 7.22 -23.92 -7.65
CA ALA A 55 6.88 -23.50 -9.01
C ALA A 55 5.38 -23.60 -9.25
N ILE A 56 4.74 -24.72 -8.93
CA ILE A 56 3.28 -24.93 -9.08
C ILE A 56 2.50 -23.91 -8.24
N MET A 57 2.88 -23.72 -6.97
CA MET A 57 2.23 -22.73 -6.10
C MET A 57 2.37 -21.32 -6.68
N PHE A 58 3.53 -20.97 -7.22
CA PHE A 58 3.77 -19.70 -7.88
C PHE A 58 2.88 -19.53 -9.12
N THR A 59 2.79 -20.54 -10.01
CA THR A 59 1.92 -20.47 -11.20
C THR A 59 0.44 -20.34 -10.82
N VAL A 60 0.00 -21.05 -9.78
CA VAL A 60 -1.39 -20.98 -9.30
C VAL A 60 -1.69 -19.59 -8.72
N ILE A 61 -0.77 -19.04 -7.93
CA ILE A 61 -0.90 -17.68 -7.36
C ILE A 61 -0.92 -16.65 -8.49
N VAL A 62 0.07 -16.65 -9.39
CA VAL A 62 0.13 -15.71 -10.52
C VAL A 62 -1.08 -15.84 -11.44
N GLY A 63 -1.52 -17.08 -11.74
CA GLY A 63 -2.67 -17.35 -12.58
C GLY A 63 -3.99 -16.86 -11.97
N SER A 64 -4.24 -17.15 -10.69
CA SER A 64 -5.43 -16.69 -9.98
C SER A 64 -5.47 -15.16 -9.83
N LEU A 65 -4.32 -14.53 -9.61
CA LEU A 65 -4.17 -13.07 -9.58
C LEU A 65 -4.38 -12.42 -10.95
N GLY A 66 -3.84 -13.02 -12.02
CA GLY A 66 -4.08 -12.56 -13.39
C GLY A 66 -5.57 -12.62 -13.76
N LEU A 67 -6.25 -13.69 -13.39
CA LEU A 67 -7.70 -13.82 -13.57
C LEU A 67 -8.46 -12.73 -12.78
N LEU A 68 -8.07 -12.47 -11.53
CA LEU A 68 -8.65 -11.41 -10.71
C LEU A 68 -8.48 -10.03 -11.37
N LEU A 69 -7.30 -9.74 -11.93
CA LEU A 69 -7.04 -8.48 -12.66
C LEU A 69 -7.90 -8.37 -13.92
N ILE A 70 -8.09 -9.46 -14.67
CA ILE A 70 -8.98 -9.48 -15.84
C ILE A 70 -10.43 -9.24 -15.41
N LEU A 71 -10.89 -9.87 -14.33
CA LEU A 71 -12.24 -9.66 -13.79
C LEU A 71 -12.43 -8.23 -13.31
N MET A 72 -11.44 -7.67 -12.60
CA MET A 72 -11.44 -6.26 -12.18
C MET A 72 -11.46 -5.32 -13.40
N THR A 73 -10.67 -5.59 -14.43
CA THR A 73 -10.60 -4.77 -15.64
C THR A 73 -11.88 -4.86 -16.46
N SER A 74 -12.49 -6.04 -16.54
CA SER A 74 -13.77 -6.23 -17.24
C SER A 74 -14.93 -5.56 -16.49
N ALA A 75 -15.01 -5.72 -15.16
CA ALA A 75 -15.94 -4.99 -14.30
C ALA A 75 -15.72 -3.48 -14.39
N PHE A 76 -14.47 -3.05 -14.51
CA PHE A 76 -14.08 -1.66 -14.72
C PHE A 76 -14.57 -1.14 -16.07
N VAL A 77 -14.29 -1.83 -17.18
CA VAL A 77 -14.76 -1.43 -18.53
C VAL A 77 -16.28 -1.36 -18.57
N PHE A 78 -16.96 -2.33 -17.95
CA PHE A 78 -18.41 -2.31 -17.80
C PHE A 78 -18.89 -1.07 -17.01
N SER A 79 -18.20 -0.75 -15.92
CA SER A 79 -18.48 0.44 -15.11
C SER A 79 -18.23 1.75 -15.87
N VAL A 80 -17.15 1.88 -16.66
CA VAL A 80 -16.93 3.06 -17.54
C VAL A 80 -18.10 3.24 -18.49
N LYS A 81 -18.51 2.16 -19.18
CA LYS A 81 -19.59 2.21 -20.18
C LYS A 81 -20.89 2.69 -19.52
N ARG A 82 -21.17 2.20 -18.31
CA ARG A 82 -22.35 2.61 -17.52
C ARG A 82 -22.24 4.06 -17.01
N LEU A 83 -21.04 4.50 -16.63
CA LEU A 83 -20.77 5.87 -16.21
C LEU A 83 -20.89 6.88 -17.35
N LYS A 84 -20.56 6.51 -18.60
CA LYS A 84 -20.81 7.39 -19.76
C LYS A 84 -22.30 7.60 -20.02
N ALA A 85 -23.15 6.63 -19.65
CA ALA A 85 -24.60 6.71 -19.80
C ALA A 85 -25.30 7.55 -18.71
N ILE A 86 -24.64 7.78 -17.57
CA ILE A 86 -25.21 8.49 -16.42
C ILE A 86 -24.45 9.82 -16.26
N ARG A 87 -25.14 10.94 -16.02
CA ARG A 87 -24.49 12.22 -15.67
C ARG A 87 -23.78 12.07 -14.33
N VAL A 88 -22.54 11.59 -14.34
CA VAL A 88 -21.81 11.30 -13.10
C VAL A 88 -21.34 12.58 -12.44
N SER A 89 -21.49 12.66 -11.12
CA SER A 89 -20.99 13.78 -10.33
C SER A 89 -19.47 13.94 -10.47
N LYS A 90 -18.96 15.17 -10.35
CA LYS A 90 -17.50 15.47 -10.37
C LYS A 90 -16.73 14.64 -9.33
N LEU A 91 -17.37 14.33 -8.19
CA LEU A 91 -16.79 13.52 -7.12
C LEU A 91 -16.54 12.08 -7.57
N SER A 92 -17.55 11.45 -8.18
CA SER A 92 -17.44 10.07 -8.68
C SER A 92 -16.34 9.93 -9.74
N ARG A 93 -16.18 10.93 -10.62
CA ARG A 93 -15.08 10.95 -11.59
C ARG A 93 -13.70 11.00 -10.91
N SER A 94 -13.56 11.78 -9.84
CA SER A 94 -12.32 11.90 -9.09
C SER A 94 -11.94 10.57 -8.40
N LEU A 95 -12.91 9.95 -7.74
CA LEU A 95 -12.74 8.63 -7.12
C LEU A 95 -12.38 7.57 -8.16
N TYR A 96 -12.98 7.65 -9.34
CA TYR A 96 -12.70 6.75 -10.45
C TYR A 96 -11.25 6.85 -10.93
N ILE A 97 -10.76 8.07 -11.16
CA ILE A 97 -9.37 8.30 -11.58
C ILE A 97 -8.41 7.81 -10.49
N SER A 98 -8.71 8.07 -9.22
CA SER A 98 -7.92 7.56 -8.09
C SER A 98 -7.82 6.04 -8.12
N ALA A 99 -8.95 5.33 -8.30
CA ALA A 99 -8.96 3.87 -8.35
C ALA A 99 -8.10 3.32 -9.50
N ILE A 100 -8.15 3.94 -10.69
CA ILE A 100 -7.28 3.57 -11.82
C ILE A 100 -5.80 3.69 -11.44
N VAL A 101 -5.42 4.84 -10.89
CA VAL A 101 -4.03 5.10 -10.52
C VAL A 101 -3.57 4.09 -9.47
N GLN A 102 -4.40 3.78 -8.48
CA GLN A 102 -4.10 2.79 -7.45
C GLN A 102 -3.95 1.38 -8.03
N THR A 103 -4.84 0.97 -8.94
CA THR A 103 -4.72 -0.33 -9.61
C THR A 103 -3.45 -0.41 -10.45
N LEU A 104 -3.13 0.62 -11.22
CA LEU A 104 -1.89 0.67 -12.01
C LEU A 104 -0.66 0.60 -11.10
N MET A 105 -0.64 1.34 -9.99
CA MET A 105 0.46 1.33 -9.03
C MET A 105 0.62 -0.02 -8.32
N LEU A 106 -0.47 -0.73 -8.05
CA LEU A 106 -0.43 -2.10 -7.52
C LEU A 106 0.20 -3.05 -8.54
N ILE A 107 -0.19 -2.96 -9.81
CA ILE A 107 0.39 -3.76 -10.90
C ILE A 107 1.89 -3.48 -11.05
N THR A 108 2.28 -2.21 -11.14
CA THR A 108 3.67 -1.85 -11.43
C THR A 108 4.61 -2.06 -10.25
N ASN A 109 4.16 -1.77 -9.01
CA ASN A 109 5.05 -1.83 -7.85
C ASN A 109 4.97 -3.15 -7.09
N MET A 110 3.91 -3.94 -7.22
CA MET A 110 3.79 -5.20 -6.48
C MET A 110 3.86 -6.41 -7.42
N PHE A 111 3.01 -6.45 -8.44
CA PHE A 111 2.90 -7.62 -9.31
C PHE A 111 4.10 -7.79 -10.24
N LEU A 112 4.55 -6.71 -10.86
CA LEU A 112 5.67 -6.78 -11.80
C LEU A 112 6.97 -7.25 -11.09
N PRO A 113 7.38 -6.68 -9.94
CA PRO A 113 8.55 -7.18 -9.22
C PRO A 113 8.37 -8.62 -8.75
N MET A 114 7.23 -8.99 -8.16
CA MET A 114 6.92 -10.38 -7.77
C MET A 114 7.09 -11.37 -8.92
N THR A 115 6.60 -11.01 -10.11
CA THR A 115 6.69 -11.88 -11.30
C THR A 115 8.13 -12.03 -11.77
N ILE A 116 8.87 -10.92 -11.84
CA ILE A 116 10.29 -10.92 -12.23
C ILE A 116 11.12 -11.72 -11.23
N PHE A 117 10.94 -11.50 -9.93
CA PHE A 117 11.69 -12.20 -8.89
C PHE A 117 11.36 -13.68 -8.83
N GLY A 118 10.08 -14.07 -8.93
CA GLY A 118 9.71 -15.48 -8.98
C GLY A 118 10.27 -16.17 -10.24
N PHE A 119 10.32 -15.48 -11.37
CA PHE A 119 10.97 -16.00 -12.58
C PHE A 119 12.48 -16.18 -12.41
N VAL A 120 13.19 -15.16 -11.88
CA VAL A 120 14.63 -15.24 -11.57
C VAL A 120 14.92 -16.37 -10.58
N TYR A 121 14.09 -16.52 -9.55
CA TYR A 121 14.20 -17.61 -8.58
C TYR A 121 14.02 -18.98 -9.26
N SER A 122 13.05 -19.11 -10.17
CA SER A 122 12.78 -20.35 -10.91
C SER A 122 13.95 -20.76 -11.82
N LEU A 123 14.71 -19.78 -12.33
CA LEU A 123 15.93 -20.01 -13.11
C LEU A 123 17.14 -20.43 -12.25
N LYS A 124 17.00 -20.52 -10.92
CA LYS A 124 18.08 -20.85 -9.98
C LYS A 124 19.31 -19.94 -10.15
N VAL A 125 19.10 -18.67 -10.46
CA VAL A 125 20.18 -17.69 -10.58
C VAL A 125 20.90 -17.56 -9.23
N GLU A 126 22.23 -17.54 -9.26
CA GLU A 126 23.06 -17.31 -8.09
C GLU A 126 22.67 -15.97 -7.44
N ASN A 127 22.52 -15.95 -6.11
CA ASN A 127 22.03 -14.81 -5.32
C ASN A 127 20.52 -14.49 -5.46
N SER A 128 19.68 -15.42 -5.92
CA SER A 128 18.21 -15.24 -5.95
C SER A 128 17.60 -14.86 -4.60
N ALA A 129 18.22 -15.27 -3.49
CA ALA A 129 17.83 -14.88 -2.12
C ALA A 129 18.05 -13.38 -1.85
N ASP A 130 19.15 -12.79 -2.32
CA ASP A 130 19.43 -11.36 -2.17
C ASP A 130 18.39 -10.53 -2.95
N PHE A 131 17.99 -11.01 -4.12
CA PHE A 131 16.92 -10.38 -4.89
C PHE A 131 15.56 -10.42 -4.18
N ALA A 132 15.24 -11.50 -3.47
CA ALA A 132 14.00 -11.61 -2.70
C ALA A 132 13.91 -10.56 -1.57
N SER A 133 15.04 -10.13 -1.02
CA SER A 133 15.07 -9.08 0.02
C SER A 133 14.54 -7.71 -0.44
N PHE A 134 14.48 -7.47 -1.77
CA PHE A 134 13.92 -6.24 -2.33
C PHE A 134 12.39 -6.27 -2.44
N LEU A 135 11.74 -7.42 -2.38
CA LEU A 135 10.27 -7.52 -2.46
C LEU A 135 9.55 -6.69 -1.38
N PRO A 136 9.94 -6.77 -0.08
CA PRO A 136 9.41 -5.91 0.97
C PRO A 136 9.57 -4.41 0.71
N PHE A 137 10.68 -4.00 0.07
CA PHE A 137 10.93 -2.61 -0.29
C PHE A 137 9.87 -2.11 -1.30
N PHE A 138 9.63 -2.87 -2.37
CA PHE A 138 8.61 -2.55 -3.37
C PHE A 138 7.19 -2.52 -2.78
N SER A 139 6.88 -3.45 -1.88
CA SER A 139 5.60 -3.48 -1.14
C SER A 139 5.40 -2.23 -0.28
N SER A 140 6.47 -1.77 0.39
CA SER A 140 6.44 -0.54 1.21
C SER A 140 6.21 0.71 0.35
N PHE A 141 6.86 0.78 -0.82
CA PHE A 141 6.66 1.88 -1.78
C PHE A 141 5.21 1.96 -2.28
N HIS A 142 4.57 0.81 -2.52
CA HIS A 142 3.17 0.77 -2.90
C HIS A 142 2.28 1.48 -1.86
N GLY A 143 2.47 1.21 -0.56
CA GLY A 143 1.68 1.85 0.50
C GLY A 143 1.85 3.38 0.58
N ILE A 144 3.08 3.87 0.38
CA ILE A 144 3.36 5.32 0.35
C ILE A 144 2.65 5.96 -0.85
N VAL A 145 2.84 5.39 -2.04
CA VAL A 145 2.25 5.92 -3.28
C VAL A 145 0.72 5.86 -3.24
N ASP A 146 0.14 4.78 -2.71
CA ASP A 146 -1.32 4.65 -2.52
C ASP A 146 -1.86 5.79 -1.65
N THR A 147 -1.21 6.03 -0.52
CA THR A 147 -1.58 7.11 0.41
C THR A 147 -1.47 8.48 -0.26
N LEU A 148 -0.38 8.75 -0.99
CA LEU A 148 -0.19 10.00 -1.72
C LEU A 148 -1.22 10.18 -2.84
N SER A 149 -1.55 9.10 -3.56
CA SER A 149 -2.54 9.13 -4.64
C SER A 149 -3.93 9.46 -4.11
N MET A 150 -4.37 8.84 -3.01
CA MET A 150 -5.61 9.21 -2.34
C MET A 150 -5.59 10.67 -1.92
N LEU A 151 -4.50 11.12 -1.30
CA LEU A 151 -4.40 12.49 -0.80
C LEU A 151 -4.47 13.53 -1.95
N TYR A 152 -3.88 13.20 -3.10
CA TYR A 152 -3.83 14.08 -4.26
C TYR A 152 -5.16 14.13 -5.03
N PHE A 153 -5.72 12.95 -5.36
CA PHE A 153 -6.89 12.83 -6.25
C PHE A 153 -8.23 12.93 -5.52
N VAL A 154 -8.30 12.65 -4.23
CA VAL A 154 -9.56 12.67 -3.49
C VAL A 154 -9.69 14.00 -2.74
N VAL A 155 -10.42 14.92 -3.36
CA VAL A 155 -10.65 16.31 -2.89
C VAL A 155 -10.95 16.44 -1.38
N PRO A 156 -11.85 15.65 -0.75
CA PRO A 156 -12.13 15.81 0.68
C PRO A 156 -10.89 15.53 1.55
N TYR A 157 -10.05 14.54 1.19
CA TYR A 157 -8.81 14.28 1.93
C TYR A 157 -7.81 15.43 1.79
N ARG A 158 -7.64 15.98 0.58
CA ARG A 158 -6.78 17.14 0.36
C ARG A 158 -7.22 18.35 1.21
N LYS A 159 -8.52 18.66 1.20
CA LYS A 159 -9.09 19.75 2.01
C LYS A 159 -8.86 19.52 3.50
N TYR A 160 -9.04 18.30 3.97
CA TYR A 160 -8.81 17.94 5.36
C TYR A 160 -7.35 18.15 5.77
N CYS A 161 -6.39 17.62 5.00
CA CYS A 161 -4.97 17.79 5.29
C CYS A 161 -4.54 19.26 5.22
N LEU A 162 -4.96 20.01 4.19
CA LEU A 162 -4.72 21.45 4.13
C LEU A 162 -5.29 22.18 5.35
N SER A 163 -6.47 21.79 5.84
CA SER A 163 -7.04 22.39 7.05
C SER A 163 -6.21 22.12 8.31
N LEU A 164 -5.57 20.95 8.41
CA LEU A 164 -4.70 20.62 9.54
C LEU A 164 -3.39 21.41 9.49
N PHE A 165 -2.75 21.50 8.31
CA PHE A 165 -1.45 22.15 8.17
C PHE A 165 -1.52 23.67 8.04
N CYS A 166 -2.57 24.22 7.42
CA CYS A 166 -2.70 25.66 7.18
C CYS A 166 -3.43 26.44 8.30
N ARG A 167 -4.07 25.76 9.26
CA ARG A 167 -4.79 26.42 10.38
C ARG A 167 -3.90 27.32 11.26
N LYS A 168 -2.59 27.05 11.32
CA LYS A 168 -1.67 27.84 12.13
C LYS A 168 -1.40 29.24 11.57
N LYS A 169 -1.51 29.46 10.25
CA LYS A 169 -1.23 30.77 9.64
C LYS A 169 -2.34 31.80 9.87
N ALA A 170 -3.60 31.38 9.87
CA ALA A 170 -4.73 32.28 10.08
C ALA A 170 -4.83 32.80 11.53
N LYS A 171 -4.48 31.96 12.53
CA LYS A 171 -4.57 32.33 13.95
C LYS A 171 -3.46 33.30 14.41
N VAL A 172 -2.29 33.24 13.76
CA VAL A 172 -1.18 34.18 14.03
C VAL A 172 -1.44 35.54 13.37
N ALA A 173 -2.02 35.55 12.16
CA ALA A 173 -2.38 36.80 11.48
C ALA A 173 -3.47 37.60 12.23
N SER A 174 -4.42 36.94 12.89
CA SER A 174 -5.45 37.61 13.69
C SER A 174 -4.94 38.16 15.04
N LEU A 175 -3.79 37.70 15.54
CA LEU A 175 -3.21 38.19 16.79
C LEU A 175 -2.38 39.47 16.59
N ASN A 176 -1.73 39.63 15.43
CA ASN A 176 -0.94 40.84 15.10
C ASN A 176 -1.77 42.06 14.68
N GLN A 177 -3.09 41.93 14.46
CA GLN A 177 -3.96 43.09 14.17
C GLN A 177 -4.55 43.75 15.44
N ASN A 178 -4.37 43.11 16.60
CA ASN A 178 -4.87 43.61 17.89
C ASN A 178 -3.73 44.08 18.81
N SER A 179 -2.51 44.19 18.30
CA SER A 179 -1.32 44.76 18.97
C SER A 179 -0.91 46.05 18.29
#